data_AF-W4L241-F1
#
_entry.id   AF-W4L241-F1
#
_cell.length_a   1.000
_cell.length_b   1.000
_cell.length_c   1.000
_cell.angle_alpha   90.00
_cell.angle_beta   90.00
_cell.angle_gamma   90.00
#
_symmetry.space_group_name_H-M   'P 1'
#
loop_
_entity.id
_entity.type
_entity.pdbx_description
1 polymer ?
#
loop_
_entity_poly.entity_id
_entity_poly.type
_entity_poly.pdbx_seq_one_letter_code
_entity_poly.pdbx_strand_id
1 'polypeptide(L)'
;DLIERLYRPFFWDRQAEHGPDDAPYSPHPVFAYDGEQLSVRYYDDYIHKGYVLAGEELDAQGEDALEALQHIVNDPAHSIEFRIDRGQLQFINNRQFAHARTKFSDDPGASMPRHLIRCWYRNEGLPGLEGQPA
;
A
#
# COMPACT_ATOMS: atom_id res chain seq x y z
N ASP A 1 -22.20 2.74 3.23
CA ASP A 1 -22.19 4.11 2.67
C ASP A 1 -20.78 4.57 2.28
N LEU A 2 -19.75 4.27 3.07
CA LEU A 2 -18.36 4.68 2.78
C LEU A 2 -17.69 3.95 1.61
N ILE A 3 -18.10 2.71 1.31
CA ILE A 3 -17.45 1.86 0.31
C ILE A 3 -17.38 2.47 -1.08
N GLU A 4 -18.41 3.22 -1.51
CA GLU A 4 -18.45 3.84 -2.83
C GLU A 4 -17.32 4.87 -3.00
N ARG A 5 -16.91 5.53 -1.92
CA ARG A 5 -15.79 6.47 -1.95
C ARG A 5 -14.46 5.79 -2.23
N LEU A 6 -14.29 4.53 -1.81
CA LEU A 6 -13.07 3.74 -2.04
C LEU A 6 -12.88 3.32 -3.50
N TYR A 7 -13.95 3.31 -4.30
CA TYR A 7 -13.90 3.07 -5.75
C TYR A 7 -13.66 4.34 -6.58
N ARG A 8 -13.68 5.53 -5.95
CA ARG A 8 -13.35 6.80 -6.60
C ARG A 8 -11.87 7.14 -6.40
N PRO A 9 -11.23 7.90 -7.31
CA PRO A 9 -9.83 8.24 -7.18
C PRO A 9 -9.48 8.97 -5.87
N PHE A 10 -8.29 8.68 -5.37
CA PHE A 10 -7.55 9.44 -4.36
C PHE A 10 -6.21 9.86 -4.98
N PHE A 11 -5.60 10.94 -4.49
CA PHE A 11 -4.23 11.29 -4.90
C PHE A 11 -3.23 10.47 -4.11
N TRP A 12 -2.34 9.77 -4.80
CA TRP A 12 -1.29 8.95 -4.20
C TRP A 12 0.07 9.58 -4.44
N ASP A 13 0.89 9.70 -3.42
CA ASP A 13 2.31 10.06 -3.54
C ASP A 13 3.04 9.02 -4.41
N ARG A 14 3.77 9.50 -5.43
CA ARG A 14 4.58 8.67 -6.33
C ARG A 14 5.97 8.35 -5.79
N GLN A 15 6.29 8.71 -4.55
CA GLN A 15 7.54 8.38 -3.84
C GLN A 15 8.81 8.77 -4.62
N ALA A 16 8.78 9.91 -5.32
CA ALA A 16 9.85 10.36 -6.22
C ALA A 16 10.12 9.43 -7.44
N GLU A 17 9.26 8.45 -7.72
CA GLU A 17 9.32 7.61 -8.91
C GLU A 17 8.57 8.25 -10.10
N HIS A 18 9.02 9.44 -10.48
CA HIS A 18 8.42 10.23 -11.55
C HIS A 18 9.46 11.08 -12.27
N GLY A 19 9.16 11.48 -13.51
CA GLY A 19 9.98 12.44 -14.24
C GLY A 19 10.00 13.82 -13.56
N PRO A 20 10.99 14.68 -13.89
CA PRO A 20 11.08 16.03 -13.33
C PRO A 20 9.87 16.91 -13.67
N ASP A 21 9.24 16.65 -14.82
CA ASP A 21 8.08 17.40 -15.32
C ASP A 21 6.74 16.70 -15.08
N ASP A 22 6.78 15.51 -14.47
CA ASP A 22 5.58 14.74 -14.14
C ASP A 22 4.95 15.24 -12.83
N ALA A 23 3.63 15.06 -12.69
CA ALA A 23 2.97 15.23 -11.41
C ALA A 23 3.58 14.29 -10.34
N PRO A 24 3.89 14.78 -9.13
CA PRO A 24 4.48 13.98 -8.05
C PRO A 24 3.45 13.07 -7.35
N TYR A 25 2.20 13.11 -7.79
CA TYR A 25 1.12 12.27 -7.32
C TYR A 25 0.36 11.63 -8.50
N SER A 26 -0.40 10.57 -8.23
CA SER A 26 -1.24 9.89 -9.23
C SER A 26 -2.66 9.62 -8.71
N PRO A 27 -3.71 9.85 -9.52
CA PRO A 27 -5.08 9.57 -9.13
C PRO A 27 -5.41 8.09 -9.31
N HIS A 28 -5.66 7.36 -8.22
CA HIS A 28 -6.10 5.97 -8.26
C HIS A 28 -7.12 5.67 -7.17
N PRO A 29 -8.11 4.80 -7.43
CA PRO A 29 -9.00 4.32 -6.38
C PRO A 29 -8.27 3.36 -5.44
N VAL A 30 -8.78 3.22 -4.21
CA VAL A 30 -8.32 2.21 -3.25
C VAL A 30 -8.80 0.82 -3.69
N PHE A 31 -10.05 0.72 -4.16
CA PHE A 31 -10.66 -0.50 -4.67
C PHE A 31 -10.92 -0.44 -6.16
N ALA A 32 -10.65 -1.54 -6.85
CA ALA A 32 -11.07 -1.78 -8.22
C ALA A 32 -11.62 -3.19 -8.33
N TYR A 33 -12.78 -3.35 -8.98
CA TYR A 33 -13.41 -4.64 -9.24
C TYR A 33 -13.67 -4.76 -10.74
N ASP A 34 -13.18 -5.82 -11.37
CA ASP A 34 -13.31 -6.05 -12.81
C ASP A 34 -14.53 -6.90 -13.20
N GLY A 35 -15.32 -7.34 -12.22
CA GLY A 35 -16.43 -8.29 -12.41
C GLY A 35 -16.13 -9.67 -11.83
N GLU A 36 -14.86 -10.01 -11.63
CA GLU A 36 -14.41 -11.31 -11.13
C GLU A 36 -13.55 -11.17 -9.86
N GLN A 37 -12.63 -10.21 -9.82
CA GLN A 37 -11.66 -10.06 -8.75
C GLN A 37 -11.59 -8.64 -8.21
N LEU A 38 -11.58 -8.53 -6.87
CA LEU A 38 -11.27 -7.29 -6.17
C LEU A 38 -9.76 -7.10 -6.10
N SER A 39 -9.30 -5.93 -6.55
CA SER A 39 -7.94 -5.44 -6.44
C SER A 39 -7.90 -4.25 -5.49
N VAL A 40 -7.02 -4.33 -4.50
CA VAL A 40 -6.86 -3.29 -3.47
C VAL A 40 -5.47 -2.68 -3.56
N ARG A 41 -5.40 -1.35 -3.49
CA ARG A 41 -4.19 -0.58 -3.21
C ARG A 41 -4.44 0.19 -1.92
N TYR A 42 -3.74 -0.17 -0.85
CA TYR A 42 -3.94 0.48 0.44
C TYR A 42 -2.60 0.86 1.08
N TYR A 43 -2.40 2.16 1.28
CA TYR A 43 -1.35 2.74 2.11
C TYR A 43 -1.78 4.16 2.46
N ASP A 44 -2.28 4.36 3.67
CA ASP A 44 -2.90 5.60 4.13
C ASP A 44 -1.98 6.82 4.00
N ASP A 45 -0.75 6.71 4.50
CA ASP A 45 0.26 7.79 4.41
C ASP A 45 0.51 8.27 2.98
N TYR A 46 0.43 7.38 1.98
CA TYR A 46 0.67 7.75 0.59
C TYR A 46 -0.49 8.53 0.02
N ILE A 47 -1.71 8.26 0.47
CA ILE A 47 -2.88 9.04 0.09
C ILE A 47 -2.78 10.44 0.69
N HIS A 48 -2.59 10.56 2.01
CA HIS A 48 -2.49 11.88 2.65
C HIS A 48 -1.34 12.72 2.08
N LYS A 49 -0.16 12.12 1.85
CA LYS A 49 0.95 12.80 1.18
C LYS A 49 0.62 13.18 -0.26
N GLY A 50 -0.11 12.35 -0.98
CA GLY A 50 -0.57 12.64 -2.33
C GLY A 50 -1.47 13.88 -2.38
N TYR A 51 -2.40 14.04 -1.43
CA TYR A 51 -3.21 15.25 -1.30
C TYR A 51 -2.38 16.50 -0.96
N VAL A 52 -1.41 16.38 -0.04
CA VAL A 52 -0.45 17.47 0.25
C VAL A 52 0.32 17.88 -1.00
N LEU A 53 0.81 16.91 -1.79
CA LEU A 53 1.53 17.15 -3.04
C LEU A 53 0.64 17.75 -4.14
N ALA A 54 -0.65 17.41 -4.14
CA ALA A 54 -1.64 17.98 -5.06
C ALA A 54 -2.07 19.40 -4.68
N GLY A 55 -1.83 19.83 -3.44
CA GLY A 55 -2.35 21.10 -2.92
C GLY A 55 -3.87 21.07 -2.73
N GLU A 56 -4.43 19.87 -2.51
CA GLU A 56 -5.86 19.59 -2.41
C GLU A 56 -6.17 19.01 -1.03
N GLU A 57 -7.41 19.16 -0.56
CA GLU A 57 -7.88 18.55 0.68
C GLU A 57 -8.64 17.24 0.39
N LEU A 58 -8.42 16.23 1.23
CA LEU A 58 -9.24 15.01 1.18
C LEU A 58 -10.64 15.34 1.72
N ASP A 59 -11.67 14.95 0.97
CA ASP A 59 -13.04 15.15 1.40
C ASP A 59 -13.36 14.32 2.65
N ALA A 60 -14.28 14.82 3.49
CA ALA A 60 -14.66 14.17 4.75
C ALA A 60 -15.14 12.72 4.56
N GLN A 61 -15.86 12.42 3.47
CA GLN A 61 -16.29 11.05 3.19
C GLN A 61 -15.09 10.13 2.87
N GLY A 62 -14.05 10.70 2.23
CA GLY A 62 -12.78 10.04 1.98
C GLY A 62 -12.00 9.74 3.26
N GLU A 63 -11.89 10.72 4.17
CA GLU A 63 -11.30 10.55 5.49
C GLU A 63 -12.01 9.44 6.27
N ASP A 64 -13.35 9.53 6.41
CA ASP A 64 -14.15 8.53 7.11
C ASP A 64 -13.97 7.12 6.49
N ALA A 65 -13.87 7.02 5.16
CA ALA A 65 -13.68 5.76 4.47
C ALA A 65 -12.30 5.15 4.72
N LEU A 66 -11.24 5.96 4.75
CA LEU A 66 -9.89 5.50 5.06
C LEU A 66 -9.75 5.10 6.53
N GLU A 67 -10.33 5.87 7.45
CA GLU A 67 -10.35 5.54 8.88
C GLU A 67 -11.07 4.21 9.13
N ALA A 68 -12.25 4.03 8.53
CA ALA A 68 -13.00 2.77 8.64
C ALA A 68 -12.21 1.58 8.08
N LEU A 69 -11.56 1.75 6.92
CA LEU A 69 -10.72 0.70 6.33
C LEU A 69 -9.51 0.39 7.21
N GLN A 70 -8.85 1.42 7.76
CA GLN A 70 -7.72 1.27 8.67
C GLN A 70 -8.13 0.48 9.92
N HIS A 71 -9.30 0.77 10.49
CA HIS A 71 -9.83 0.06 11.65
C HIS A 71 -10.03 -1.44 11.36
N ILE A 72 -10.65 -1.76 10.21
CA ILE A 72 -10.91 -3.14 9.79
C ILE A 72 -9.59 -3.90 9.53
N VAL A 73 -8.64 -3.28 8.80
CA VAL A 73 -7.37 -3.92 8.45
C VAL A 73 -6.49 -4.18 9.68
N ASN A 74 -6.60 -3.33 10.71
CA ASN A 74 -5.85 -3.49 11.96
C ASN A 74 -6.56 -4.35 13.01
N ASP A 75 -7.80 -4.80 12.75
CA ASP A 75 -8.51 -5.69 13.68
C ASP A 75 -7.76 -7.05 13.78
N PRO A 76 -7.32 -7.46 14.98
CA PRO A 76 -6.70 -8.76 15.19
C PRO A 76 -7.54 -9.94 14.69
N ALA A 77 -8.88 -9.81 14.64
CA ALA A 77 -9.78 -10.84 14.11
C ALA A 77 -9.63 -11.06 12.59
N HIS A 78 -8.99 -10.14 11.88
CA HIS A 78 -8.78 -10.18 10.43
C HIS A 78 -7.31 -10.33 10.04
N SER A 79 -6.42 -10.58 11.00
CA SER A 79 -4.99 -10.71 10.77
C SER A 79 -4.45 -12.07 11.21
N ILE A 80 -3.34 -12.47 10.61
CA ILE A 80 -2.58 -13.65 11.01
C ILE A 80 -1.15 -13.19 11.27
N GLU A 81 -0.67 -13.45 12.48
CA GLU A 81 0.72 -13.23 12.85
C GLU A 81 1.53 -14.52 12.71
N PHE A 82 2.69 -14.42 12.08
CA PHE A 82 3.66 -15.51 12.06
C PHE A 82 5.08 -14.97 11.95
N ARG A 83 6.04 -15.82 12.31
CA ARG A 83 7.46 -15.56 12.18
C ARG A 83 7.98 -16.17 10.88
N ILE A 84 8.74 -15.39 10.13
CA ILE A 84 9.53 -15.89 8.99
C ILE A 84 10.89 -16.33 9.53
N ASP A 85 11.14 -17.63 9.50
CA ASP A 85 12.43 -18.18 9.91
C ASP A 85 13.47 -18.08 8.80
N ARG A 86 14.75 -18.19 9.17
CA ARG A 86 15.85 -18.14 8.21
C ARG A 86 15.67 -19.20 7.12
N GLY A 87 15.68 -18.77 5.87
CA GLY A 87 15.49 -19.64 4.71
C GLY A 87 14.03 -19.80 4.27
N GLN A 88 13.06 -19.31 5.04
CA GLN A 88 11.68 -19.22 4.60
C GLN A 88 11.44 -17.98 3.72
N LEU A 89 10.48 -18.10 2.82
CA LEU A 89 10.05 -17.06 1.91
C LEU A 89 8.57 -16.76 2.15
N GLN A 90 8.23 -15.48 2.25
CA GLN A 90 6.85 -14.99 2.17
C GLN A 90 6.63 -14.43 0.76
N PHE A 91 5.67 -15.00 0.04
CA PHE A 91 5.21 -14.50 -1.25
C PHE A 91 3.72 -14.15 -1.13
N ILE A 92 3.38 -12.88 -1.33
CA ILE A 92 2.03 -12.36 -1.09
C ILE A 92 1.51 -11.64 -2.32
N ASN A 93 0.21 -11.78 -2.57
CA ASN A 93 -0.47 -10.93 -3.53
C ASN A 93 -0.78 -9.58 -2.87
N ASN A 94 0.04 -8.57 -3.17
CA ASN A 94 -0.11 -7.22 -2.63
C ASN A 94 -1.43 -6.51 -3.02
N ARG A 95 -2.22 -7.10 -3.94
CA ARG A 95 -3.55 -6.61 -4.31
C ARG A 95 -4.68 -7.22 -3.49
N GLN A 96 -4.40 -8.22 -2.66
CA GLN A 96 -5.40 -8.95 -1.87
C GLN A 96 -5.12 -8.93 -0.37
N PHE A 97 -3.85 -8.75 0.03
CA PHE A 97 -3.45 -8.75 1.43
C PHE A 97 -2.69 -7.48 1.79
N ALA A 98 -3.16 -6.78 2.81
CA ALA A 98 -2.32 -5.86 3.56
C ALA A 98 -1.30 -6.67 4.37
N HIS A 99 -0.12 -6.12 4.60
CA HIS A 99 0.93 -6.77 5.37
C HIS A 99 1.73 -5.75 6.15
N ALA A 100 2.14 -6.14 7.35
CA ALA A 100 2.89 -5.28 8.26
C ALA A 100 3.96 -6.11 8.99
N ARG A 101 4.72 -5.43 9.85
CA ARG A 101 5.69 -6.05 10.73
C ARG A 101 5.44 -5.53 12.15
N THR A 102 5.45 -6.43 13.12
CA THR A 102 5.39 -6.08 14.53
C THR A 102 6.57 -5.20 14.96
N LYS A 103 6.39 -4.47 16.06
CA LYS A 103 7.46 -3.68 16.67
C LYS A 103 8.58 -4.60 17.13
N PHE A 104 9.82 -4.21 16.87
CA PHE A 104 11.02 -4.92 17.30
C PHE A 104 12.11 -3.90 17.63
N SER A 105 13.11 -4.33 18.39
CA SER A 105 14.30 -3.54 18.72
C SER A 105 15.51 -4.22 18.11
N ASP A 106 16.37 -3.45 17.44
CA ASP A 106 17.67 -3.95 17.02
C ASP A 106 18.58 -4.14 18.24
N ASP A 107 19.34 -5.23 18.25
CA ASP A 107 20.42 -5.46 19.21
C ASP A 107 21.75 -5.07 18.55
N PRO A 108 22.39 -3.96 18.97
CA PRO A 108 23.65 -3.51 18.39
C PRO A 108 24.80 -4.53 18.53
N GLY A 109 24.72 -5.45 19.50
CA GLY A 109 25.72 -6.50 19.72
C GLY A 109 25.41 -7.81 18.99
N ALA A 110 24.27 -7.91 18.30
CA ALA A 110 23.89 -9.14 17.62
C ALA A 110 24.80 -9.43 16.42
N SER A 111 25.43 -10.61 16.44
CA SER A 111 26.22 -11.11 15.31
C SER A 111 25.38 -11.43 14.06
N MET A 112 24.06 -11.58 14.24
CA MET A 112 23.10 -11.98 13.20
C MET A 112 21.80 -11.17 13.36
N PRO A 113 21.75 -9.90 12.91
CA PRO A 113 20.53 -9.10 12.96
C PRO A 113 19.46 -9.64 12.00
N ARG A 114 18.19 -9.23 12.20
CA ARG A 114 17.09 -9.57 11.30
C ARG A 114 17.38 -8.99 9.91
N HIS A 115 17.61 -9.86 8.94
CA HIS A 115 17.92 -9.47 7.56
C HIS A 115 16.95 -10.16 6.59
N LEU A 116 16.24 -9.37 5.77
CA LEU A 116 15.35 -9.85 4.72
C LEU A 116 15.67 -9.15 3.40
N ILE A 117 15.60 -9.89 2.31
CA ILE A 117 15.62 -9.33 0.95
C ILE A 117 14.17 -9.23 0.48
N ARG A 118 13.78 -8.07 -0.06
CA ARG A 118 12.44 -7.84 -0.60
C ARG A 118 12.50 -7.62 -2.11
N CYS A 119 11.66 -8.33 -2.83
CA CYS A 119 11.51 -8.23 -4.28
C CYS A 119 10.05 -7.90 -4.61
N TRP A 120 9.85 -7.10 -5.65
CA TRP A 120 8.53 -6.76 -6.19
C TRP A 120 8.37 -7.44 -7.54
N TYR A 121 7.21 -8.08 -7.75
CA TYR A 121 6.91 -8.80 -8.98
C TYR A 121 5.63 -8.26 -9.61
N ARG A 122 5.59 -8.27 -10.93
CA ARG A 122 4.43 -7.97 -11.76
C ARG A 122 4.46 -8.88 -12.98
N ASN A 123 3.29 -9.16 -13.56
CA ASN A 123 3.19 -10.02 -14.73
C ASN A 123 3.75 -9.35 -15.99
N GLU A 124 3.54 -8.04 -16.11
CA GLU A 124 3.92 -7.22 -17.27
C GLU A 124 4.22 -5.78 -16.85
N GLY A 125 4.74 -4.98 -17.78
CA GLY A 125 5.02 -3.55 -17.61
C GLY A 125 6.46 -3.22 -17.26
N LEU A 126 6.79 -1.93 -17.34
CA LEU A 126 8.12 -1.39 -17.05
C LEU A 126 8.43 -1.39 -15.54
N PRO A 127 9.69 -1.24 -15.10
CA PRO A 127 10.06 -1.29 -13.68
C PRO A 127 9.49 -0.16 -12.79
N GLY A 128 8.94 0.91 -13.38
CA GLY A 128 8.46 2.08 -12.62
C GLY A 128 7.21 1.81 -11.76
N LEU A 129 6.98 2.64 -10.75
CA LEU A 129 5.88 2.51 -9.79
C LEU A 129 4.51 2.22 -10.42
N GLU A 130 4.15 2.99 -11.44
CA GLU A 130 2.79 3.00 -12.00
C GLU A 130 2.48 1.87 -12.99
N GLY A 131 3.40 0.92 -13.18
CA GLY A 131 3.08 -0.30 -13.92
C GLY A 131 2.56 -0.07 -15.34
N GLN A 132 3.05 0.96 -16.02
CA GLN A 132 2.66 1.21 -17.40
C GLN A 132 2.97 -0.03 -18.28
N PRO A 133 2.04 -0.43 -19.16
CA PRO A 133 2.28 -1.50 -20.13
C PRO A 133 3.58 -1.23 -20.90
N ALA A 134 4.31 -2.30 -21.23
CA ALA A 134 5.49 -2.20 -22.08
C ALA A 134 5.12 -1.90 -23.54
#